data_AF-A0A959BSY9-F1
#
_entry.id   AF-A0A959BSY9-F1
#
_cell.length_a   1.000
_cell.length_b   1.000
_cell.length_c   1.000
_cell.angle_alpha   90.00
_cell.angle_beta   90.00
_cell.angle_gamma   90.00
#
_symmetry.space_group_name_H-M   'P 1'
#
loop_
_entity.id
_entity.type
_entity.pdbx_description
1 polymer ?
#
loop_
_entity_poly.entity_id
_entity_poly.type
_entity_poly.pdbx_seq_one_letter_code
_entity_poly.pdbx_strand_id
1 'polypeptide(L)'
;EKGEANFFQMALDYLDFDREPDETVYMDFLKMPVDKLKNAGNFFLFPQRDERILLICDQSLLGSCKEGFAITERGLYWKAQLQTARQVAFGALESVRREKDWLLINGHFFNANPSLNLKMMKLLKKLNGFFR
;
A
#
# COMPACT_ATOMS: atom_id res chain seq x y z
N GLU A 1 -13.08 -11.51 -12.47
CA GLU A 1 -12.98 -10.59 -13.64
C GLU A 1 -13.67 -9.22 -13.48
N LYS A 2 -15.02 -9.06 -13.53
CA LYS A 2 -15.66 -7.72 -13.42
C LYS A 2 -15.50 -7.02 -12.05
N GLY A 3 -15.34 -7.78 -10.96
CA GLY A 3 -15.14 -7.22 -9.61
C GLY A 3 -13.70 -6.75 -9.33
N GLU A 4 -12.70 -7.45 -9.86
CA GLU A 4 -11.27 -7.13 -9.65
C GLU A 4 -10.84 -5.87 -10.39
N ALA A 5 -11.29 -5.69 -11.64
CA ALA A 5 -11.03 -4.46 -12.41
C ALA A 5 -11.60 -3.21 -11.71
N ASN A 6 -12.68 -3.36 -10.94
CA ASN A 6 -13.27 -2.29 -10.15
C ASN A 6 -12.39 -1.94 -8.94
N PHE A 7 -11.86 -2.96 -8.24
CA PHE A 7 -11.01 -2.74 -7.06
C PHE A 7 -9.72 -2.00 -7.40
N PHE A 8 -9.00 -2.46 -8.43
CA PHE A 8 -7.73 -1.81 -8.80
C PHE A 8 -7.96 -0.37 -9.24
N GLN A 9 -8.96 -0.13 -10.10
CA GLN A 9 -9.30 1.22 -10.53
C GLN A 9 -9.68 2.11 -9.33
N MET A 10 -10.47 1.60 -8.39
CA MET A 10 -10.81 2.34 -7.18
C MET A 10 -9.57 2.69 -6.34
N ALA A 11 -8.62 1.76 -6.16
CA ALA A 11 -7.38 2.05 -5.45
C ALA A 11 -6.60 3.18 -6.15
N LEU A 12 -6.50 3.14 -7.49
CA LEU A 12 -5.86 4.20 -8.27
C LEU A 12 -6.60 5.54 -8.16
N ASP A 13 -7.93 5.55 -8.26
CA ASP A 13 -8.75 6.76 -8.18
C ASP A 13 -8.66 7.44 -6.81
N TYR A 14 -8.62 6.66 -5.73
CA TYR A 14 -8.48 7.23 -4.38
C TYR A 14 -7.07 7.77 -4.14
N LEU A 15 -6.03 7.05 -4.56
CA LEU A 15 -4.64 7.40 -4.27
C LEU A 15 -4.12 8.49 -5.21
N ASP A 16 -4.60 8.54 -6.45
CA ASP A 16 -4.39 9.63 -7.41
C ASP A 16 -2.92 10.09 -7.42
N PHE A 17 -2.03 9.16 -7.79
CA PHE A 17 -0.58 9.35 -7.75
C PHE A 17 -0.09 10.43 -8.72
N ASP A 18 -0.88 10.79 -9.73
CA ASP A 18 -0.60 11.94 -10.60
C ASP A 18 -0.55 13.26 -9.80
N ARG A 19 -1.19 13.30 -8.63
CA ARG A 19 -1.13 14.43 -7.67
C ARG A 19 -0.16 14.20 -6.51
N GLU A 20 0.65 13.15 -6.57
CA GLU A 20 1.64 12.81 -5.55
C GLU A 20 3.02 12.65 -6.21
N PRO A 21 3.56 13.71 -6.86
CA PRO A 21 4.75 13.62 -7.71
C PRO A 21 6.04 13.21 -6.97
N ASP A 22 6.05 13.34 -5.65
CA ASP A 22 7.17 12.96 -4.80
C ASP A 22 7.19 11.46 -4.46
N GLU A 23 6.11 10.73 -4.76
CA GLU A 23 6.01 9.30 -4.49
C GLU A 23 6.53 8.47 -5.68
N THR A 24 7.41 7.50 -5.40
CA THR A 24 7.88 6.57 -6.41
C THR A 24 7.00 5.32 -6.42
N VAL A 25 6.05 5.26 -7.35
CA VAL A 25 5.10 4.14 -7.48
C VAL A 25 5.38 3.27 -8.71
N TYR A 26 5.32 1.95 -8.51
CA TYR A 26 5.44 0.93 -9.55
C TYR A 26 4.11 0.20 -9.72
N MET A 27 3.56 0.28 -10.94
CA MET A 27 2.35 -0.44 -11.36
C MET A 27 2.61 -1.38 -12.54
N ASP A 28 3.70 -1.15 -13.30
CA ASP A 28 4.15 -2.00 -14.39
C ASP A 28 5.37 -2.83 -13.94
N PHE A 29 5.11 -4.04 -13.43
CA PHE A 29 6.14 -4.92 -12.91
C PHE A 29 7.05 -5.52 -13.98
N LEU A 30 6.69 -5.42 -15.26
CA LEU A 30 7.58 -5.81 -16.36
C LEU A 30 8.69 -4.76 -16.57
N LYS A 31 8.44 -3.51 -16.17
CA LYS A 31 9.41 -2.40 -16.24
C LYS A 31 10.07 -2.09 -14.89
N MET A 32 9.49 -2.56 -13.79
CA MET A 32 10.06 -2.36 -12.45
C MET A 32 11.46 -3.00 -12.37
N PRO A 33 12.48 -2.29 -11.83
CA PRO A 33 13.80 -2.88 -11.63
C PRO A 33 13.73 -4.15 -10.76
N VAL A 34 14.34 -5.23 -11.22
CA VAL A 34 14.27 -6.55 -10.58
C VAL A 34 14.74 -6.49 -9.12
N ASP A 35 15.82 -5.77 -8.82
CA ASP A 35 16.35 -5.66 -7.46
C ASP A 35 15.38 -4.97 -6.50
N LYS A 36 14.62 -3.97 -6.98
CA LYS A 36 13.58 -3.31 -6.18
C LYS A 36 12.43 -4.26 -5.88
N LEU A 37 11.97 -5.01 -6.87
CA LEU A 37 10.91 -6.01 -6.68
C LEU A 37 11.35 -7.10 -5.68
N LYS A 38 12.60 -7.57 -5.80
CA LYS A 38 13.23 -8.50 -4.86
C LYS A 38 13.28 -7.94 -3.45
N ASN A 39 13.68 -6.67 -3.30
CA ASN A 39 13.72 -6.01 -1.99
C ASN A 39 12.32 -5.88 -1.39
N ALA A 40 11.31 -5.45 -2.15
CA ALA A 40 9.95 -5.41 -1.65
C ALA A 40 9.52 -6.80 -1.12
N GLY A 41 9.75 -7.85 -1.90
CA GLY A 41 9.42 -9.24 -1.54
C GLY A 41 10.19 -9.80 -0.35
N ASN A 42 11.41 -9.32 -0.09
CA ASN A 42 12.21 -9.76 1.05
C ASN A 42 11.91 -8.99 2.34
N PHE A 43 11.42 -7.75 2.25
CA PHE A 43 11.36 -6.84 3.38
C PHE A 43 9.95 -6.53 3.88
N PHE A 44 8.93 -6.51 3.01
CA PHE A 44 7.58 -6.15 3.47
C PHE A 44 6.41 -6.74 2.67
N LEU A 45 6.61 -7.15 1.42
CA LEU A 45 5.55 -7.65 0.55
C LEU A 45 5.60 -9.18 0.50
N PHE A 46 4.84 -9.82 1.39
CA PHE A 46 4.79 -11.28 1.52
C PHE A 46 3.40 -11.84 1.11
N PRO A 47 2.96 -11.63 -0.15
CA PRO A 47 1.65 -12.04 -0.60
C PRO A 47 1.54 -13.57 -0.66
N GLN A 48 0.31 -14.08 -0.58
CA GLN A 48 0.06 -15.49 -0.87
C GLN A 48 0.37 -15.80 -2.34
N ARG A 49 0.61 -17.08 -2.67
CA ARG A 49 1.10 -17.52 -3.99
C ARG A 49 0.23 -17.06 -5.16
N ASP A 50 -1.08 -16.93 -4.94
CA ASP A 50 -2.09 -16.56 -5.91
C ASP A 50 -2.61 -15.13 -5.72
N GLU A 51 -1.99 -14.36 -4.82
CA GLU A 51 -2.41 -12.99 -4.52
C GLU A 51 -1.73 -12.00 -5.47
N ARG A 52 -2.56 -11.34 -6.28
CA ARG A 52 -2.07 -10.38 -7.26
C ARG A 52 -1.64 -9.06 -6.61
N ILE A 53 -0.41 -8.64 -6.87
CA ILE A 53 0.11 -7.31 -6.52
C ILE A 53 -0.43 -6.29 -7.52
N LEU A 54 -0.93 -5.17 -7.00
CA LEU A 54 -1.49 -4.09 -7.82
C LEU A 54 -0.51 -2.93 -7.97
N LEU A 55 0.16 -2.56 -6.87
CA LEU A 55 1.18 -1.51 -6.87
C LEU A 55 2.17 -1.70 -5.73
N ILE A 56 3.35 -1.11 -5.91
CA ILE A 56 4.39 -0.96 -4.89
C ILE A 56 4.83 0.50 -4.87
N CYS A 57 4.79 1.16 -3.71
CA CYS A 57 5.37 2.48 -3.50
C CYS A 57 6.66 2.34 -2.70
N ASP A 58 7.77 2.86 -3.23
CA ASP A 58 9.08 2.86 -2.58
C ASP A 58 9.25 4.12 -1.73
N GLN A 59 9.49 3.94 -0.43
CA GLN A 59 9.68 5.02 0.55
C GLN A 59 11.04 4.93 1.24
N SER A 60 11.96 4.17 0.64
CA SER A 60 13.33 4.05 1.13
C SER A 60 14.07 5.36 0.83
N LEU A 61 14.84 5.88 1.78
CA LEU A 61 15.60 7.13 1.61
C LEU A 61 16.53 7.13 0.38
N LEU A 62 17.09 5.97 0.05
CA LEU A 62 17.99 5.78 -1.09
C LEU A 62 17.30 5.08 -2.29
N GLY A 63 15.97 4.99 -2.29
CA GLY A 63 15.21 4.34 -3.36
C GLY A 63 15.50 2.84 -3.52
N SER A 64 15.82 2.14 -2.43
CA SER A 64 16.13 0.70 -2.47
C SER A 64 14.90 -0.22 -2.51
N CYS A 65 13.71 0.30 -2.26
CA CYS A 65 12.45 -0.45 -2.10
C CYS A 65 12.47 -1.48 -0.95
N LYS A 66 13.23 -1.22 0.12
CA LYS A 66 13.22 -1.99 1.37
C LYS A 66 12.23 -1.42 2.40
N GLU A 67 11.85 -0.17 2.23
CA GLU A 67 10.75 0.50 2.92
C GLU A 67 9.71 0.96 1.90
N GLY A 68 8.47 1.07 2.37
CA GLY A 68 7.35 1.48 1.54
C GLY A 68 6.06 0.76 1.88
N PHE A 69 5.15 0.76 0.92
CA PHE A 69 3.91 0.00 1.01
C PHE A 69 3.54 -0.59 -0.34
N ALA A 70 2.73 -1.63 -0.29
CA ALA A 70 2.20 -2.31 -1.47
C ALA A 70 0.73 -2.64 -1.23
N ILE A 71 -0.06 -2.52 -2.29
CA ILE A 71 -1.45 -2.93 -2.30
C ILE A 71 -1.57 -4.13 -3.22
N THR A 72 -2.27 -5.15 -2.73
CA THR A 72 -2.68 -6.33 -3.49
C THR A 72 -4.20 -6.33 -3.63
N GLU A 73 -4.75 -7.35 -4.27
CA GLU A 73 -6.19 -7.58 -4.27
C GLU A 73 -6.76 -7.98 -2.89
N ARG A 74 -5.91 -8.42 -1.94
CA ARG A 74 -6.34 -8.92 -0.63
C ARG A 74 -6.04 -7.97 0.52
N GLY A 75 -5.00 -7.14 0.41
CA GLY A 75 -4.57 -6.33 1.53
C GLY A 75 -3.53 -5.25 1.23
N LEU A 76 -3.16 -4.60 2.32
CA LEU A 76 -2.07 -3.63 2.39
C LEU A 76 -0.89 -4.26 3.12
N TYR A 77 0.30 -4.14 2.53
CA TYR A 77 1.58 -4.54 3.10
C TYR A 77 2.44 -3.29 3.24
N TRP A 78 3.17 -3.11 4.34
CA TRP A 78 4.02 -1.95 4.49
C TRP A 78 5.15 -2.17 5.49
N LYS A 79 6.20 -1.36 5.33
CA LYS A 79 7.28 -1.23 6.30
C LYS A 79 7.76 0.21 6.28
N ALA A 80 7.49 0.92 7.37
CA ALA A 80 8.08 2.24 7.60
C ALA A 80 9.55 2.13 8.00
N GLN A 81 10.28 3.25 7.91
CA GLN A 81 11.68 3.31 8.34
C GLN A 81 11.83 2.93 9.81
N LEU A 82 12.82 2.10 10.11
CA LEU A 82 13.10 1.56 11.45
C LEU A 82 11.94 0.80 12.11
N GLN A 83 10.90 0.45 11.35
CA GLN A 83 9.79 -0.38 11.82
C GLN A 83 9.89 -1.80 11.25
N THR A 84 9.23 -2.74 11.91
CA THR A 84 9.00 -4.07 11.35
C THR A 84 7.92 -4.01 10.26
N ALA A 85 7.98 -4.97 9.33
CA ALA A 85 6.94 -5.12 8.32
C ALA A 85 5.60 -5.45 8.96
N ARG A 86 4.54 -4.96 8.32
CA ARG A 86 3.15 -5.14 8.72
C ARG A 86 2.31 -5.44 7.49
N GLN A 87 1.19 -6.11 7.74
CA GLN A 87 0.19 -6.36 6.72
C GLN A 87 -1.20 -6.34 7.35
N VAL A 88 -2.20 -6.04 6.54
CA VAL A 88 -3.60 -6.19 6.91
C VAL A 88 -4.40 -6.61 5.67
N ALA A 89 -5.15 -7.69 5.77
CA ALA A 89 -6.15 -8.04 4.76
C ALA A 89 -7.34 -7.07 4.89
N PHE A 90 -7.95 -6.66 3.78
CA PHE A 90 -9.04 -5.68 3.82
C PHE A 90 -10.25 -6.16 4.63
N GLY A 91 -10.56 -7.46 4.59
CA GLY A 91 -11.61 -8.07 5.42
C GLY A 91 -11.26 -8.22 6.91
N ALA A 92 -9.99 -8.04 7.28
CA ALA A 92 -9.51 -8.06 8.67
C ALA A 92 -9.16 -6.66 9.18
N LEU A 93 -9.64 -5.61 8.49
CA LEU A 93 -9.36 -4.23 8.85
C LEU A 93 -10.27 -3.79 10.01
N GLU A 94 -9.69 -3.69 11.21
CA GLU A 94 -10.43 -3.35 12.43
C GLU A 94 -10.55 -1.84 12.61
N SER A 95 -9.45 -1.11 12.41
CA SER A 95 -9.42 0.35 12.62
C SER A 95 -8.42 1.08 11.72
N VAL A 96 -8.81 2.29 11.30
CA VAL A 96 -7.92 3.26 10.65
C VAL A 96 -8.13 4.60 11.32
N ARG A 97 -7.16 5.03 12.12
CA ARG A 97 -7.17 6.33 12.80
C ARG A 97 -6.10 7.23 12.19
N ARG A 98 -6.40 8.52 12.06
CA ARG A 98 -5.43 9.52 11.66
C ARG A 98 -4.93 10.23 12.91
N GLU A 99 -3.62 10.34 13.05
CA GLU A 99 -2.95 11.05 14.13
C GLU A 99 -2.08 12.14 13.51
N LYS A 100 -2.55 13.39 13.55
CA LYS A 100 -1.94 14.52 12.84
C LYS A 100 -1.71 14.21 11.35
N ASP A 101 -0.49 13.83 11.00
CA ASP A 101 -0.04 13.62 9.63
C ASP A 101 0.14 12.15 9.24
N TRP A 102 0.05 11.20 10.19
CA TRP A 102 0.20 9.76 9.91
C TRP A 102 -1.07 8.98 10.22
N LEU A 103 -1.06 7.68 9.92
CA LEU A 103 -2.15 6.75 10.23
C LEU A 103 -1.71 5.70 11.26
N LEU A 104 -2.70 5.24 12.03
CA LEU A 104 -2.65 4.00 12.79
C LEU A 104 -3.64 3.03 12.14
N ILE A 105 -3.11 1.98 11.49
CA ILE A 105 -3.86 0.91 10.85
C ILE A 105 -3.80 -0.31 11.77
N ASN A 106 -4.93 -0.71 12.35
CA ASN A 106 -5.00 -1.69 13.43
C ASN A 106 -4.01 -1.38 14.59
N GLY A 107 -3.83 -0.09 14.90
CA GLY A 107 -2.89 0.38 15.92
C GLY A 107 -1.43 0.43 15.49
N HIS A 108 -1.09 0.00 14.28
CA HIS A 108 0.27 0.04 13.74
C HIS A 108 0.52 1.29 12.90
N PHE A 109 1.71 1.88 13.07
CA PHE A 109 2.12 3.09 12.36
C PHE A 109 2.22 2.86 10.86
N PHE A 110 1.58 3.74 10.09
CA PHE A 110 1.71 3.87 8.64
C PHE A 110 1.90 5.35 8.30
N ASN A 111 2.86 5.63 7.43
CA ASN A 111 3.09 6.99 6.95
C ASN A 111 3.68 7.00 5.55
N ALA A 112 3.07 7.75 4.65
CA ALA A 112 3.63 8.19 3.38
C ALA A 112 3.93 9.69 3.43
N ASN A 113 3.06 10.49 2.81
CA ASN A 113 2.98 11.93 2.98
C ASN A 113 1.57 12.32 3.49
N PRO A 114 1.35 13.55 4.01
CA PRO A 114 0.06 13.94 4.59
C PRO A 114 -1.14 13.84 3.63
N SER A 115 -0.96 14.16 2.34
CA SER A 115 -2.01 14.06 1.31
C SER A 115 -2.35 12.60 1.04
N LEU A 116 -1.33 11.79 0.73
CA LEU A 116 -1.49 10.37 0.45
C LEU A 116 -2.02 9.58 1.65
N ASN A 117 -1.67 9.98 2.88
CA ASN A 117 -2.24 9.38 4.09
C ASN A 117 -3.75 9.64 4.21
N LEU A 118 -4.22 10.85 3.88
CA LEU A 118 -5.66 11.14 3.85
C LEU A 118 -6.38 10.30 2.78
N LYS A 119 -5.79 10.17 1.60
CA LYS A 119 -6.29 9.35 0.50
C LYS A 119 -6.33 7.86 0.86
N MET A 120 -5.25 7.33 1.43
CA MET A 120 -5.14 5.97 1.94
C MET A 120 -6.21 5.69 3.01
N MET A 121 -6.41 6.60 3.97
CA MET A 121 -7.45 6.44 4.98
C MET A 121 -8.85 6.33 4.35
N LYS A 122 -9.16 7.16 3.34
CA LYS A 122 -10.44 7.12 2.64
C LYS A 122 -10.62 5.80 1.88
N LEU A 123 -9.58 5.35 1.17
CA LEU A 123 -9.57 4.05 0.49
C LEU A 123 -9.83 2.91 1.47
N LEU A 124 -9.04 2.80 2.54
CA LEU A 124 -9.16 1.71 3.51
C LEU A 124 -10.53 1.70 4.20
N LYS A 125 -11.10 2.87 4.53
CA LYS A 125 -12.48 2.96 5.07
C LYS A 125 -13.53 2.49 4.06
N LYS A 126 -13.37 2.85 2.79
CA LYS A 126 -14.26 2.40 1.71
C LYS A 126 -14.18 0.88 1.53
N LEU A 127 -12.97 0.32 1.56
CA LEU A 127 -12.72 -1.12 1.45
C LEU A 127 -13.29 -1.91 2.62
N ASN A 128 -13.10 -1.43 3.86
CA ASN A 128 -13.69 -2.07 5.03
C ASN A 128 -15.22 -2.18 4.91
N GLY A 129 -15.87 -1.18 4.31
CA GLY A 129 -17.32 -1.21 4.08
C GLY A 129 -17.80 -2.25 3.06
N PHE A 130 -16.94 -2.78 2.20
CA PHE A 130 -17.29 -3.83 1.23
C PHE A 130 -17.16 -5.24 1.78
N PHE A 131 -16.25 -5.45 2.75
CA PHE A 131 -15.96 -6.78 3.32
C PHE A 131 -16.66 -7.03 4.66
N ARG A 132 -17.52 -6.10 5.10
CA ARG A 132 -18.38 -6.23 6.29
C ARG A 132 -19.79 -6.67 5.91
#